data_AF-A0A9D8X5B5-F1
#
_entry.id   AF-A0A9D8X5B5-F1
#
_cell.length_a   1.000
_cell.length_b   1.000
_cell.length_c   1.000
_cell.angle_alpha   90.00
_cell.angle_beta   90.00
_cell.angle_gamma   90.00
#
_symmetry.space_group_name_H-M   'P 1'
#
loop_
_entity.id
_entity.type
_entity.pdbx_description
1 polymer ?
#
loop_
_entity_poly.entity_id
_entity_poly.type
_entity_poly.pdbx_seq_one_letter_code
_entity_poly.pdbx_strand_id
1 'polypeptide(L)'
;PEKLHANKKDSFASFVQRNLVYMNAEGKTVARPLAEMEIISKNWNSLKPEEEKLKYKDILAICRSKKYAEQEYENFAAEAAKWGVGKEQYKNFESVYKAGLSVPELFDSSKEFKFGAYTGRFLPRDDVRTGFFGGYTDCCQHFNGVGKTCAISTIKDPYSQLFVIENKDGRIISGSWVWENTEGKYRDVCFDNIEAIGDYEKNPVVNKIYDMVGKYLTNEASCHKVTIGVGYQDADISKYAPTESIPLPQAYGDKYSDAKGQQVLLCENKHASELDKTAESKRFIRDICFLDEEAMDKVSEQCFPEGDQALMMPDRPSGLALVDEYKGVVGYCLYDKDKKHIYDMAVLPEYRKDKNASSGKLFAETMRRVKELGGEWHAELRDKTTYRYLEVMAKRGLVTYETHGVDHEMSDGSKVYAVSFKPVSDERTAKRESNVAPSLHGSTRE
;
A
#
# COMPACT_ATOMS: atom_id res chain seq x y z
N PRO A 1 29.94 23.99 -8.73
CA PRO A 1 30.77 24.35 -7.55
C PRO A 1 30.50 25.76 -7.01
N GLU A 2 30.42 26.77 -7.88
CA GLU A 2 30.27 28.18 -7.46
C GLU A 2 28.95 28.49 -6.74
N LYS A 3 27.89 27.73 -7.04
CA LYS A 3 26.58 27.86 -6.39
C LYS A 3 26.41 26.98 -5.12
N LEU A 4 27.46 26.27 -4.69
CA LEU A 4 27.40 25.43 -3.49
C LEU A 4 27.63 26.26 -2.23
N HIS A 5 26.89 25.96 -1.17
CA HIS A 5 27.11 26.56 0.14
C HIS A 5 28.52 26.22 0.63
N ALA A 6 29.17 27.14 1.34
CA ALA A 6 30.58 26.97 1.76
C ALA A 6 30.80 25.67 2.55
N ASN A 7 29.87 25.32 3.44
CA ASN A 7 29.89 24.09 4.25
C ASN A 7 29.60 22.79 3.46
N LYS A 8 29.21 22.88 2.19
CA LYS A 8 28.90 21.72 1.31
C LYS A 8 30.00 21.47 0.26
N LYS A 9 30.96 22.38 0.09
CA LYS A 9 31.99 22.29 -0.96
C LYS A 9 32.90 21.08 -0.77
N ASP A 10 33.37 20.85 0.45
CA ASP A 10 34.31 19.77 0.76
C ASP A 10 33.66 18.38 0.64
N SER A 11 32.41 18.25 1.07
CA SER A 11 31.68 16.99 0.95
C SER A 11 31.34 16.68 -0.51
N PHE A 12 30.94 17.68 -1.30
CA PHE A 12 30.73 17.51 -2.73
C PHE A 12 32.03 17.14 -3.46
N ALA A 13 33.14 17.81 -3.16
CA ALA A 13 34.43 17.50 -3.77
C ALA A 13 34.84 16.04 -3.47
N SER A 14 34.69 15.62 -2.21
CA SER A 14 34.94 14.24 -1.78
C SER A 14 34.01 13.24 -2.47
N PHE A 15 32.75 13.59 -2.73
CA PHE A 15 31.82 12.77 -3.50
C PHE A 15 32.28 12.62 -4.96
N VAL A 16 32.60 13.72 -5.64
CA VAL A 16 33.05 13.71 -7.03
C VAL A 16 34.32 12.88 -7.17
N GLN A 17 35.31 13.08 -6.30
CA GLN A 17 36.57 12.34 -6.35
C GLN A 17 36.37 10.81 -6.25
N ARG A 18 35.39 10.37 -5.44
CA ARG A 18 35.09 8.94 -5.24
C ARG A 18 34.20 8.33 -6.32
N ASN A 19 33.38 9.12 -7.00
CA ASN A 19 32.29 8.58 -7.82
C ASN A 19 32.32 9.01 -9.30
N LEU A 20 33.21 9.93 -9.71
CA LEU A 20 33.27 10.42 -11.09
C LEU A 20 33.55 9.30 -12.09
N VAL A 21 34.35 8.31 -11.69
CA VAL A 21 34.66 7.12 -12.47
C VAL A 21 34.30 5.87 -11.68
N TYR A 22 33.97 4.80 -12.41
CA TYR A 22 33.71 3.50 -11.85
C TYR A 22 34.25 2.40 -12.76
N MET A 23 34.44 1.21 -12.22
CA MET A 23 34.81 0.03 -12.99
C MET A 23 33.54 -0.66 -13.49
N ASN A 24 33.42 -0.89 -14.79
CA ASN A 24 32.29 -1.63 -15.36
C ASN A 24 32.50 -3.15 -15.24
N ALA A 25 31.54 -3.94 -15.72
CA ALA A 25 31.58 -5.41 -15.64
C ALA A 25 32.79 -6.01 -16.37
N GLU A 26 33.30 -5.32 -17.40
CA GLU A 26 34.47 -5.72 -18.18
C GLU A 26 35.81 -5.27 -17.54
N GLY A 27 35.79 -4.72 -16.32
CA GLY A 27 37.00 -4.27 -15.63
C GLY A 27 37.57 -2.94 -16.14
N LYS A 28 36.86 -2.24 -17.03
CA LYS A 28 37.29 -0.96 -17.60
C LYS A 28 36.83 0.20 -16.72
N THR A 29 37.72 1.17 -16.51
CA THR A 29 37.36 2.45 -15.89
C THR A 29 36.52 3.28 -16.86
N VAL A 30 35.30 3.62 -16.45
CA VAL A 30 34.33 4.40 -17.23
C VAL A 30 33.88 5.61 -16.42
N ALA A 31 33.74 6.76 -17.08
CA ALA A 31 33.18 7.95 -16.45
C ALA A 31 31.67 7.82 -16.25
N ARG A 32 31.14 8.40 -15.18
CA ARG A 32 29.69 8.52 -14.99
C ARG A 32 29.09 9.46 -16.04
N PRO A 33 27.83 9.24 -16.46
CA PRO A 33 27.15 10.14 -17.40
C PRO A 33 27.11 11.58 -16.86
N LEU A 34 27.50 12.55 -17.69
CA LEU A 34 27.52 13.97 -17.30
C LEU A 34 26.14 14.44 -16.81
N ALA A 35 25.07 14.01 -17.47
CA ALA A 35 23.70 14.35 -17.09
C ALA A 35 23.36 13.92 -15.65
N GLU A 36 23.85 12.76 -15.17
CA GLU A 36 23.62 12.31 -13.80
C GLU A 36 24.41 13.16 -12.81
N MET A 37 25.67 13.48 -13.13
CA MET A 37 26.50 14.37 -12.32
C MET A 37 25.91 15.78 -12.22
N GLU A 38 25.31 16.29 -13.29
CA GLU A 38 24.62 17.57 -13.27
C GLU A 38 23.38 17.56 -12.35
N ILE A 39 22.59 16.49 -12.39
CA ILE A 39 21.42 16.34 -11.49
C ILE A 39 21.88 16.38 -10.04
N ILE A 40 22.90 15.60 -9.69
CA ILE A 40 23.42 15.54 -8.32
C ILE A 40 23.99 16.91 -7.90
N SER A 41 24.82 17.52 -8.75
CA SER A 41 25.42 18.83 -8.50
C SER A 41 24.37 19.93 -8.25
N LYS A 42 23.29 19.97 -9.04
CA LYS A 42 22.20 20.94 -8.89
C LYS A 42 21.43 20.79 -7.58
N ASN A 43 21.34 19.56 -7.05
CA ASN A 43 20.55 19.25 -5.86
C ASN A 43 21.39 19.08 -4.58
N TRP A 44 22.73 19.14 -4.67
CA TRP A 44 23.62 18.81 -3.54
C TRP A 44 23.37 19.66 -2.29
N ASN A 45 23.12 20.96 -2.44
CA ASN A 45 22.85 21.85 -1.30
C ASN A 45 21.59 21.41 -0.51
N SER A 46 20.65 20.73 -1.17
CA SER A 46 19.40 20.27 -0.55
C SER A 46 19.52 18.92 0.16
N LEU A 47 20.66 18.21 -0.02
CA LEU A 47 20.88 16.92 0.63
C LEU A 47 21.16 17.13 2.12
N LYS A 48 20.65 16.23 2.95
CA LYS A 48 20.98 16.17 4.38
C LYS A 48 22.37 15.53 4.58
N PRO A 49 23.10 15.83 5.68
CA PRO A 49 24.46 15.31 5.90
C PRO A 49 24.58 13.77 5.86
N GLU A 50 23.53 13.05 6.23
CA GLU A 50 23.43 11.60 6.15
C GLU A 50 23.22 11.10 4.71
N GLU A 51 22.46 11.84 3.89
CA GLU A 51 22.21 11.50 2.48
C GLU A 51 23.49 11.64 1.64
N GLU A 52 24.35 12.61 1.96
CA GLU A 52 25.66 12.81 1.30
C GLU A 52 26.62 11.62 1.45
N LYS A 53 26.37 10.73 2.40
CA LYS A 53 27.19 9.55 2.69
C LYS A 53 26.70 8.28 1.98
N LEU A 54 25.54 8.34 1.32
CA LEU A 54 24.96 7.20 0.62
C LEU A 54 25.75 6.82 -0.64
N LYS A 55 25.43 5.66 -1.22
CA LYS A 55 26.07 5.23 -2.48
C LYS A 55 25.58 6.11 -3.63
N TYR A 56 26.40 6.20 -4.68
CA TYR A 56 26.10 7.02 -5.87
C TYR A 56 24.66 6.89 -6.38
N LYS A 57 24.18 5.65 -6.53
CA LYS A 57 22.84 5.36 -7.07
C LYS A 57 21.72 5.88 -6.15
N ASP A 58 21.92 5.82 -4.84
CA ASP A 58 20.93 6.25 -3.86
C ASP A 58 20.88 7.79 -3.79
N ILE A 59 22.03 8.46 -3.82
CA ILE A 59 22.12 9.92 -3.94
C ILE A 59 21.43 10.39 -5.22
N LEU A 60 21.72 9.74 -6.35
CA LEU A 60 21.11 10.07 -7.62
C LEU A 60 19.58 9.91 -7.58
N ALA A 61 19.08 8.86 -6.93
CA ALA A 61 17.66 8.62 -6.76
C ALA A 61 16.99 9.73 -5.93
N ILE A 62 17.58 10.14 -4.79
CA ILE A 62 17.10 11.25 -3.96
C ILE A 62 17.11 12.57 -4.76
N CYS A 63 18.18 12.85 -5.51
CA CYS A 63 18.23 14.07 -6.33
C CYS A 63 17.18 14.04 -7.45
N ARG A 64 16.92 12.87 -8.05
CA ARG A 64 15.86 12.69 -9.06
C ARG A 64 14.46 12.84 -8.46
N SER A 65 14.25 12.46 -7.20
CA SER A 65 12.93 12.55 -6.56
C SER A 65 12.48 13.98 -6.29
N LYS A 66 13.42 14.94 -6.18
CA LYS A 66 13.11 16.38 -6.02
C LYS A 66 12.23 16.96 -7.16
N LYS A 67 12.04 16.22 -8.24
CA LYS A 67 11.11 16.58 -9.33
C LYS A 67 9.63 16.44 -8.93
N TYR A 68 9.32 15.64 -7.91
CA TYR A 68 7.96 15.44 -7.40
C TYR A 68 7.63 16.55 -6.41
N ALA A 69 6.63 17.37 -6.74
CA ALA A 69 6.14 18.39 -5.82
C ALA A 69 5.29 17.72 -4.73
N GLU A 70 5.40 18.22 -3.49
CA GLU A 70 4.55 17.81 -2.37
C GLU A 70 4.61 16.30 -2.04
N GLN A 71 5.79 15.68 -2.20
CA GLN A 71 6.00 14.29 -1.76
C GLN A 71 5.77 14.17 -0.24
N GLU A 72 4.90 13.24 0.17
CA GLU A 72 4.65 12.92 1.57
C GLU A 72 5.66 11.89 2.09
N TYR A 73 6.12 10.98 1.22
CA TYR A 73 6.98 9.85 1.59
C TYR A 73 8.33 9.88 0.86
N GLU A 74 9.36 10.46 1.49
CA GLU A 74 10.67 10.69 0.85
C GLU A 74 11.34 9.40 0.32
N ASN A 75 11.26 8.30 1.08
CA ASN A 75 11.84 7.02 0.66
C ASN A 75 11.10 6.43 -0.55
N PHE A 76 9.77 6.55 -0.58
CA PHE A 76 8.97 6.12 -1.72
C PHE A 76 9.27 6.98 -2.95
N ALA A 77 9.44 8.29 -2.76
CA ALA A 77 9.83 9.21 -3.80
C ALA A 77 11.20 8.87 -4.41
N ALA A 78 12.19 8.54 -3.58
CA ALA A 78 13.50 8.10 -4.05
C ALA A 78 13.40 6.79 -4.84
N GLU A 79 12.63 5.82 -4.35
CA GLU A 79 12.43 4.54 -5.04
C GLU A 79 11.69 4.72 -6.39
N ALA A 80 10.63 5.53 -6.42
CA ALA A 80 9.92 5.88 -7.65
C ALA A 80 10.83 6.59 -8.66
N ALA A 81 11.70 7.48 -8.19
CA ALA A 81 12.66 8.19 -9.03
C ALA A 81 13.74 7.27 -9.61
N LYS A 82 14.19 6.28 -8.82
CA LYS A 82 15.13 5.23 -9.25
C LYS A 82 14.56 4.44 -10.43
N TRP A 83 13.26 4.14 -10.41
CA TRP A 83 12.55 3.43 -11.48
C TRP A 83 11.93 4.34 -12.54
N GLY A 84 12.29 5.63 -12.56
CA GLY A 84 11.93 6.52 -13.65
C GLY A 84 10.47 6.98 -13.68
N VAL A 85 9.72 6.86 -12.58
CA VAL A 85 8.30 7.28 -12.50
C VAL A 85 8.12 8.75 -12.92
N GLY A 86 7.16 9.03 -13.79
CA GLY A 86 6.83 10.38 -14.26
C GLY A 86 6.13 11.23 -13.19
N LYS A 87 6.18 12.57 -13.31
CA LYS A 87 5.55 13.48 -12.33
C LYS A 87 4.04 13.29 -12.23
N GLU A 88 3.38 13.07 -13.36
CA GLU A 88 1.92 12.93 -13.45
C GLU A 88 1.44 11.64 -12.78
N GLN A 89 2.23 10.57 -12.86
CA GLN A 89 1.89 9.27 -12.27
C GLN A 89 2.21 9.20 -10.77
N TYR A 90 3.20 9.96 -10.32
CA TYR A 90 3.76 9.85 -8.97
C TYR A 90 2.70 9.94 -7.88
N LYS A 91 1.84 10.96 -7.91
CA LYS A 91 0.82 11.16 -6.87
C LYS A 91 -0.14 9.96 -6.76
N ASN A 92 -0.45 9.31 -7.87
CA ASN A 92 -1.29 8.11 -7.87
C ASN A 92 -0.57 6.89 -7.27
N PHE A 93 0.75 6.76 -7.46
CA PHE A 93 1.50 5.65 -6.86
C PHE A 93 1.79 5.90 -5.39
N GLU A 94 2.04 7.15 -5.00
CA GLU A 94 2.20 7.54 -3.59
C GLU A 94 0.90 7.34 -2.81
N SER A 95 -0.26 7.62 -3.41
CA SER A 95 -1.55 7.35 -2.76
C SER A 95 -1.82 5.84 -2.59
N VAL A 96 -1.41 5.01 -3.56
CA VAL A 96 -1.46 3.54 -3.42
C VAL A 96 -0.56 3.06 -2.28
N TYR A 97 0.69 3.53 -2.23
CA TYR A 97 1.62 3.22 -1.15
C TYR A 97 1.07 3.62 0.22
N LYS A 98 0.59 4.86 0.34
CA LYS A 98 -0.07 5.39 1.54
C LYS A 98 -1.23 4.52 2.02
N ALA A 99 -2.11 4.10 1.10
CA ALA A 99 -3.22 3.22 1.43
C ALA A 99 -2.73 1.86 1.96
N GLY A 100 -1.66 1.33 1.37
CA GLY A 100 -1.04 0.06 1.78
C GLY A 100 -0.49 0.02 3.20
N LEU A 101 -0.04 1.17 3.74
CA LEU A 101 0.48 1.27 5.11
C LEU A 101 -0.53 0.89 6.20
N SER A 102 -1.83 0.90 5.87
CA SER A 102 -2.92 0.52 6.77
C SER A 102 -3.44 -0.91 6.55
N VAL A 103 -2.92 -1.61 5.54
CA VAL A 103 -3.32 -2.98 5.20
C VAL A 103 -2.57 -3.96 6.11
N PRO A 104 -3.24 -4.96 6.70
CA PRO A 104 -2.53 -5.98 7.48
C PRO A 104 -1.58 -6.79 6.59
N GLU A 105 -0.50 -7.27 7.18
CA GLU A 105 0.39 -8.22 6.53
C GLU A 105 -0.24 -9.61 6.54
N LEU A 106 -0.22 -10.28 5.38
CA LEU A 106 -0.77 -11.63 5.24
C LEU A 106 0.09 -12.67 5.98
N PHE A 107 1.39 -12.51 5.88
CA PHE A 107 2.40 -13.36 6.49
C PHE A 107 3.35 -12.52 7.33
N ASP A 108 3.89 -13.15 8.38
CA ASP A 108 4.87 -12.55 9.28
C ASP A 108 6.14 -12.13 8.50
N SER A 109 6.30 -10.82 8.29
CA SER A 109 7.45 -10.23 7.60
C SER A 109 8.76 -10.31 8.41
N SER A 110 8.69 -10.66 9.70
CA SER A 110 9.88 -10.92 10.53
C SER A 110 10.45 -12.32 10.34
N LYS A 111 9.70 -13.23 9.69
CA LYS A 111 10.15 -14.60 9.42
C LYS A 111 11.16 -14.61 8.26
N GLU A 112 12.35 -15.14 8.54
CA GLU A 112 13.43 -15.27 7.57
C GLU A 112 13.73 -16.74 7.22
N PHE A 113 13.99 -17.00 5.94
CA PHE A 113 14.37 -18.30 5.38
C PHE A 113 15.81 -18.24 4.88
N LYS A 114 16.76 -18.60 5.76
CA LYS A 114 18.20 -18.49 5.46
C LYS A 114 18.77 -19.74 4.82
N PHE A 115 19.42 -19.59 3.68
CA PHE A 115 20.19 -20.65 3.04
C PHE A 115 21.50 -20.09 2.48
N GLY A 116 22.62 -20.43 3.12
CA GLY A 116 23.92 -19.86 2.79
C GLY A 116 23.95 -18.35 2.98
N ALA A 117 24.31 -17.61 1.93
CA ALA A 117 24.39 -16.15 1.91
C ALA A 117 23.08 -15.46 1.48
N TYR A 118 21.96 -16.20 1.46
CA TYR A 118 20.68 -15.74 0.94
C TYR A 118 19.59 -15.83 2.00
N THR A 119 18.68 -14.87 1.96
CA THR A 119 17.56 -14.76 2.89
C THR A 119 16.27 -14.57 2.11
N GLY A 120 15.35 -15.53 2.23
CA GLY A 120 13.95 -15.35 1.82
C GLY A 120 13.13 -14.68 2.92
N ARG A 121 12.20 -13.79 2.58
CA ARG A 121 11.22 -13.21 3.52
C ARG A 121 10.04 -12.57 2.79
N PHE A 122 8.95 -12.36 3.52
CA PHE A 122 7.86 -11.50 3.06
C PHE A 122 8.21 -10.03 3.33
N LEU A 123 7.95 -9.14 2.37
CA LEU A 123 8.18 -7.72 2.58
C LEU A 123 7.06 -7.10 3.43
N PRO A 124 7.40 -6.27 4.44
CA PRO A 124 6.40 -5.51 5.17
C PRO A 124 5.77 -4.42 4.29
N ARG A 125 4.60 -3.91 4.67
CA ARG A 125 3.85 -2.94 3.86
C ARG A 125 4.55 -1.59 3.68
N ASP A 126 5.41 -1.22 4.62
CA ASP A 126 6.21 0.00 4.57
C ASP A 126 7.52 -0.17 3.78
N ASP A 127 7.80 -1.36 3.24
CA ASP A 127 8.92 -1.55 2.32
C ASP A 127 8.55 -0.97 0.94
N VAL A 128 9.18 0.16 0.61
CA VAL A 128 8.94 0.92 -0.61
C VAL A 128 9.17 0.10 -1.89
N ARG A 129 9.92 -1.01 -1.82
CA ARG A 129 10.27 -1.84 -2.97
C ARG A 129 9.11 -2.69 -3.48
N THR A 130 8.07 -2.88 -2.67
CA THR A 130 6.91 -3.73 -2.94
C THR A 130 6.23 -3.41 -4.27
N GLY A 131 6.04 -2.12 -4.59
CA GLY A 131 5.40 -1.67 -5.84
C GLY A 131 6.34 -1.62 -7.07
N PHE A 132 7.62 -1.91 -6.87
CA PHE A 132 8.67 -1.80 -7.86
C PHE A 132 9.47 -3.10 -8.05
N PHE A 133 8.94 -4.22 -7.56
CA PHE A 133 9.61 -5.52 -7.59
C PHE A 133 10.18 -5.86 -8.98
N GLY A 134 9.40 -5.68 -10.04
CA GLY A 134 9.82 -6.01 -11.39
C GLY A 134 11.05 -5.23 -11.88
N GLY A 135 11.32 -4.05 -11.33
CA GLY A 135 12.60 -3.36 -11.59
C GLY A 135 13.82 -4.12 -11.05
N TYR A 136 13.66 -4.85 -9.94
CA TYR A 136 14.73 -5.63 -9.32
C TYR A 136 15.00 -6.96 -10.02
N THR A 137 13.99 -7.56 -10.63
CA THR A 137 14.05 -8.88 -11.27
C THR A 137 13.98 -8.83 -12.80
N ASP A 138 13.85 -7.65 -13.40
CA ASP A 138 13.60 -7.46 -14.84
C ASP A 138 12.26 -8.06 -15.32
N CYS A 139 11.27 -8.12 -14.42
CA CYS A 139 9.92 -8.59 -14.72
C CYS A 139 8.91 -7.45 -14.80
N CYS A 140 7.69 -7.77 -15.27
CA CYS A 140 6.66 -6.76 -15.51
C CYS A 140 5.90 -6.30 -14.24
N GLN A 141 6.17 -6.89 -13.07
CA GLN A 141 5.48 -6.60 -11.81
C GLN A 141 5.97 -5.29 -11.17
N HIS A 142 5.63 -4.16 -11.78
CA HIS A 142 5.85 -2.83 -11.23
C HIS A 142 4.74 -1.88 -11.70
N PHE A 143 4.60 -0.72 -11.05
CA PHE A 143 3.49 0.22 -11.33
C PHE A 143 3.32 0.67 -12.79
N ASN A 144 4.37 0.56 -13.61
CA ASN A 144 4.39 0.96 -15.02
C ASN A 144 4.46 -0.23 -16.00
N GLY A 145 4.42 -1.47 -15.49
CA GLY A 145 4.52 -2.69 -16.29
C GLY A 145 3.17 -3.35 -16.52
N VAL A 146 3.17 -4.44 -17.28
CA VAL A 146 1.97 -5.27 -17.53
C VAL A 146 1.46 -5.89 -16.22
N GLY A 147 2.37 -6.31 -15.34
CA GLY A 147 2.08 -6.82 -13.99
C GLY A 147 1.75 -5.72 -12.96
N LYS A 148 1.34 -4.53 -13.39
CA LYS A 148 0.93 -3.42 -12.50
C LYS A 148 -0.15 -3.87 -11.51
N THR A 149 -1.09 -4.69 -11.94
CA THR A 149 -2.18 -5.17 -11.07
C THR A 149 -1.64 -6.04 -9.94
N CYS A 150 -0.69 -6.94 -10.21
CA CYS A 150 0.00 -7.75 -9.20
C CYS A 150 0.77 -6.84 -8.23
N ALA A 151 1.53 -5.86 -8.74
CA ALA A 151 2.28 -4.90 -7.92
C ALA A 151 1.38 -4.08 -6.98
N ILE A 152 0.19 -3.68 -7.43
CA ILE A 152 -0.76 -2.93 -6.61
C ILE A 152 -1.46 -3.85 -5.60
N SER A 153 -1.85 -5.07 -6.00
CA SER A 153 -2.43 -6.06 -5.07
C SER A 153 -1.46 -6.35 -3.93
N THR A 154 -0.17 -6.50 -4.23
CA THR A 154 0.93 -6.65 -3.25
C THR A 154 0.95 -5.55 -2.18
N ILE A 155 0.41 -4.36 -2.46
CA ILE A 155 0.36 -3.24 -1.50
C ILE A 155 -1.00 -3.16 -0.80
N LYS A 156 -2.09 -3.38 -1.54
CA LYS A 156 -3.45 -3.03 -1.10
C LYS A 156 -4.30 -4.19 -0.61
N ASP A 157 -3.95 -5.39 -1.00
CA ASP A 157 -4.75 -6.58 -0.75
C ASP A 157 -4.29 -7.24 0.56
N PRO A 158 -5.16 -7.37 1.58
CA PRO A 158 -4.81 -8.07 2.81
C PRO A 158 -4.45 -9.53 2.57
N TYR A 159 -4.86 -10.11 1.44
CA TYR A 159 -4.54 -11.46 1.00
C TYR A 159 -3.44 -11.55 0.00
N SER A 160 -2.62 -10.53 -0.11
CA SER A 160 -1.43 -10.63 -0.91
C SER A 160 -0.25 -9.94 -0.26
N GLN A 161 0.94 -10.45 -0.55
CA GLN A 161 2.21 -9.88 -0.11
C GLN A 161 3.31 -10.22 -1.11
N LEU A 162 4.44 -9.52 -1.04
CA LEU A 162 5.62 -9.87 -1.82
C LEU A 162 6.50 -10.82 -1.03
N PHE A 163 6.84 -11.96 -1.62
CA PHE A 163 7.95 -12.77 -1.14
C PHE A 163 9.20 -12.43 -1.95
N VAL A 164 10.32 -12.18 -1.28
CA VAL A 164 11.60 -11.90 -1.95
C VAL A 164 12.70 -12.78 -1.39
N ILE A 165 13.72 -13.00 -2.21
CA ILE A 165 15.00 -13.57 -1.83
C ILE A 165 16.06 -12.49 -2.04
N GLU A 166 16.79 -12.19 -0.97
CA GLU A 166 17.88 -11.22 -0.96
C GLU A 166 19.23 -11.94 -0.83
N ASN A 167 20.26 -11.41 -1.49
CA ASN A 167 21.64 -11.83 -1.24
C ASN A 167 22.23 -11.11 -0.01
N LYS A 168 23.47 -11.45 0.36
CA LYS A 168 24.21 -10.82 1.48
C LYS A 168 24.32 -9.30 1.44
N ASP A 169 24.18 -8.69 0.26
CA ASP A 169 24.28 -7.24 0.06
C ASP A 169 22.90 -6.55 0.15
N GLY A 170 21.83 -7.31 0.47
CA GLY A 170 20.46 -6.83 0.53
C GLY A 170 19.82 -6.61 -0.84
N ARG A 171 20.43 -7.12 -1.92
CA ARG A 171 19.86 -7.04 -3.27
C ARG A 171 18.83 -8.15 -3.44
N ILE A 172 17.62 -7.77 -3.84
CA ILE A 172 16.59 -8.71 -4.31
C ILE A 172 17.13 -9.42 -5.56
N ILE A 173 17.18 -10.75 -5.50
CA ILE A 173 17.65 -11.62 -6.60
C ILE A 173 16.53 -12.46 -7.19
N SER A 174 15.45 -12.67 -6.44
CA SER A 174 14.28 -13.44 -6.86
C SER A 174 13.08 -13.09 -5.99
N GLY A 175 11.88 -13.44 -6.42
CA GLY A 175 10.68 -13.30 -5.62
C GLY A 175 9.42 -13.70 -6.38
N SER A 176 8.29 -13.52 -5.72
CA SER A 176 6.96 -13.74 -6.27
C SER A 176 5.97 -12.79 -5.62
N TRP A 177 4.98 -12.36 -6.40
CA TRP A 177 3.68 -12.03 -5.83
C TRP A 177 3.07 -13.29 -5.21
N VAL A 178 2.53 -13.16 -4.01
CA VAL A 178 1.88 -14.26 -3.29
C VAL A 178 0.48 -13.84 -2.92
N TRP A 179 -0.49 -14.73 -3.10
CA TRP A 179 -1.84 -14.53 -2.58
C TRP A 179 -2.38 -15.72 -1.81
N GLU A 180 -3.36 -15.43 -0.96
CA GLU A 180 -4.19 -16.42 -0.27
C GLU A 180 -5.60 -16.43 -0.85
N ASN A 181 -6.12 -17.63 -1.09
CA ASN A 181 -7.54 -17.83 -1.33
C ASN A 181 -8.23 -18.22 -0.02
N THR A 182 -9.21 -17.41 0.38
CA THR A 182 -10.02 -17.63 1.58
C THR A 182 -11.48 -18.02 1.29
N GLU A 183 -11.87 -18.06 0.03
CA GLU A 183 -13.21 -18.48 -0.38
C GLU A 183 -13.40 -20.00 -0.26
N GLY A 184 -12.28 -20.73 -0.32
CA GLY A 184 -12.24 -22.19 -0.21
C GLY A 184 -12.65 -22.72 1.17
N LYS A 185 -12.56 -24.04 1.30
CA LYS A 185 -12.76 -24.76 2.57
C LYS A 185 -11.57 -24.59 3.52
N TYR A 186 -10.38 -24.41 2.95
CA TYR A 186 -9.11 -24.31 3.65
C TYR A 186 -8.36 -23.04 3.23
N ARG A 187 -7.35 -22.68 4.03
CA ARG A 187 -6.40 -21.63 3.71
C ARG A 187 -5.42 -22.14 2.65
N ASP A 188 -5.57 -21.69 1.41
CA ASP A 188 -4.75 -22.11 0.28
C ASP A 188 -3.96 -20.91 -0.26
N VAL A 189 -2.66 -21.09 -0.55
CA VAL A 189 -1.75 -20.02 -0.95
C VAL A 189 -1.08 -20.32 -2.28
N CYS A 190 -0.97 -19.32 -3.15
CA CYS A 190 -0.28 -19.43 -4.43
C CYS A 190 0.81 -18.37 -4.56
N PHE A 191 1.99 -18.81 -5.01
CA PHE A 191 3.02 -17.94 -5.56
C PHE A 191 2.77 -17.79 -7.07
N ASP A 192 2.65 -16.57 -7.58
CA ASP A 192 2.24 -16.33 -8.97
C ASP A 192 3.14 -17.04 -9.98
N ASN A 193 4.42 -16.71 -9.94
CA ASN A 193 5.54 -17.37 -10.59
C ASN A 193 6.81 -17.01 -9.79
N ILE A 194 7.92 -17.66 -10.07
CA ILE A 194 9.23 -17.34 -9.48
C ILE A 194 10.03 -16.55 -10.51
N GLU A 195 10.16 -15.27 -10.24
CA GLU A 195 10.98 -14.33 -11.01
C GLU A 195 12.39 -14.31 -10.41
N ALA A 196 13.43 -14.35 -11.23
CA ALA A 196 14.82 -14.34 -10.79
C ALA A 196 15.73 -13.62 -11.79
N ILE A 197 16.71 -12.85 -11.30
CA ILE A 197 17.55 -12.03 -12.18
C ILE A 197 18.85 -12.73 -12.61
N GLY A 198 19.07 -12.85 -13.92
CA GLY A 198 20.36 -13.23 -14.51
C GLY A 198 20.85 -14.59 -14.02
N ASP A 199 22.05 -14.65 -13.42
CA ASP A 199 22.65 -15.92 -12.94
C ASP A 199 21.85 -16.64 -11.83
N TYR A 200 20.77 -16.03 -11.34
CA TYR A 200 19.85 -16.64 -10.38
C TYR A 200 18.68 -17.38 -11.03
N GLU A 201 18.48 -17.22 -12.34
CA GLU A 201 17.56 -18.05 -13.12
C GLU A 201 17.96 -19.53 -12.99
N LYS A 202 16.99 -20.40 -12.69
CA LYS A 202 17.19 -21.84 -12.44
C LYS A 202 18.22 -22.16 -11.35
N ASN A 203 18.58 -21.21 -10.48
CA ASN A 203 19.54 -21.44 -9.43
C ASN A 203 18.93 -22.30 -8.30
N PRO A 204 19.52 -23.45 -7.92
CA PRO A 204 18.96 -24.33 -6.90
C PRO A 204 18.75 -23.69 -5.53
N VAL A 205 19.48 -22.62 -5.21
CA VAL A 205 19.30 -21.84 -3.97
C VAL A 205 17.89 -21.24 -3.92
N VAL A 206 17.39 -20.71 -5.04
CA VAL A 206 16.04 -20.15 -5.14
C VAL A 206 15.02 -21.22 -4.78
N ASN A 207 15.04 -22.36 -5.48
CA ASN A 207 14.15 -23.49 -5.19
C ASN A 207 14.24 -23.97 -3.74
N LYS A 208 15.44 -23.98 -3.16
CA LYS A 208 15.64 -24.42 -1.78
C LYS A 208 14.95 -23.49 -0.78
N ILE A 209 14.98 -22.19 -1.02
CA ILE A 209 14.30 -21.20 -0.19
C ILE A 209 12.77 -21.30 -0.38
N TYR A 210 12.29 -21.54 -1.61
CA TYR A 210 10.88 -21.83 -1.86
C TYR A 210 10.41 -23.11 -1.11
N ASP A 211 11.22 -24.17 -1.09
CA ASP A 211 10.92 -25.37 -0.30
C ASP A 211 10.80 -25.05 1.21
N MET A 212 11.61 -24.11 1.71
CA MET A 212 11.59 -23.70 3.12
C MET A 212 10.33 -22.89 3.46
N VAL A 213 9.98 -21.89 2.64
CA VAL A 213 8.77 -21.08 2.87
C VAL A 213 7.50 -21.93 2.67
N GLY A 214 7.47 -22.86 1.71
CA GLY A 214 6.36 -23.79 1.53
C GLY A 214 6.10 -24.66 2.77
N LYS A 215 7.17 -25.15 3.41
CA LYS A 215 7.07 -25.89 4.68
C LYS A 215 6.62 -25.02 5.85
N TYR A 216 7.08 -23.78 5.91
CA TYR A 216 6.61 -22.84 6.93
C TYR A 216 5.12 -22.54 6.77
N LEU A 217 4.69 -22.23 5.55
CA LEU A 217 3.29 -21.91 5.26
C LEU A 217 2.36 -23.06 5.66
N THR A 218 2.76 -24.30 5.36
CA THR A 218 1.96 -25.49 5.69
C THR A 218 1.99 -25.90 7.15
N ASN A 219 3.17 -25.84 7.81
CA ASN A 219 3.35 -26.36 9.17
C ASN A 219 3.12 -25.32 10.27
N GLU A 220 3.50 -24.06 10.04
CA GLU A 220 3.42 -22.99 11.04
C GLU A 220 2.30 -22.01 10.72
N ALA A 221 2.10 -21.64 9.45
CA ALA A 221 1.04 -20.71 9.04
C ALA A 221 -0.31 -21.41 8.76
N SER A 222 -0.39 -22.73 9.00
CA SER A 222 -1.61 -23.54 8.87
C SER A 222 -2.28 -23.50 7.49
N CYS A 223 -1.50 -23.27 6.43
CA CYS A 223 -2.00 -23.41 5.06
C CYS A 223 -2.19 -24.89 4.71
N HIS A 224 -3.28 -25.21 4.04
CA HIS A 224 -3.56 -26.54 3.53
C HIS A 224 -2.72 -26.84 2.30
N LYS A 225 -2.76 -25.96 1.29
CA LYS A 225 -2.03 -26.15 0.03
C LYS A 225 -1.21 -24.91 -0.30
N VAL A 226 -0.02 -25.13 -0.83
CA VAL A 226 0.87 -24.09 -1.36
C VAL A 226 1.25 -24.45 -2.79
N THR A 227 0.96 -23.56 -3.74
CA THR A 227 1.22 -23.78 -5.17
C THR A 227 2.12 -22.71 -5.76
N ILE A 228 2.66 -22.98 -6.95
CA ILE A 228 3.40 -22.02 -7.79
C ILE A 228 2.78 -22.05 -9.18
N GLY A 229 2.57 -20.90 -9.81
CA GLY A 229 2.17 -20.86 -11.22
C GLY A 229 3.29 -21.27 -12.19
N VAL A 230 2.86 -21.59 -13.40
CA VAL A 230 3.74 -22.13 -14.45
C VAL A 230 4.02 -21.10 -15.55
N GLY A 231 3.25 -20.01 -15.61
CA GLY A 231 3.47 -18.92 -16.57
C GLY A 231 4.82 -18.23 -16.36
N TYR A 232 5.50 -17.90 -17.46
CA TYR A 232 6.69 -17.04 -17.51
C TYR A 232 7.68 -17.26 -16.36
N GLN A 233 8.18 -18.49 -16.25
CA GLN A 233 8.92 -18.97 -15.08
C GLN A 233 10.44 -18.94 -15.27
N ASP A 234 11.17 -18.35 -14.30
CA ASP A 234 12.64 -18.32 -14.31
C ASP A 234 13.28 -19.49 -13.53
N ALA A 235 12.60 -20.01 -12.50
CA ALA A 235 13.12 -21.11 -11.69
C ALA A 235 12.72 -22.50 -12.24
N ASP A 236 13.57 -23.51 -12.02
CA ASP A 236 13.24 -24.89 -12.42
C ASP A 236 12.17 -25.49 -11.48
N ILE A 237 10.95 -25.61 -11.98
CA ILE A 237 9.81 -26.18 -11.26
C ILE A 237 9.47 -27.61 -11.70
N SER A 238 10.29 -28.23 -12.55
CA SER A 238 10.02 -29.55 -13.14
C SER A 238 9.87 -30.67 -12.10
N LYS A 239 10.44 -30.49 -10.90
CA LYS A 239 10.32 -31.44 -9.78
C LYS A 239 8.95 -31.43 -9.10
N TYR A 240 8.14 -30.39 -9.29
CA TYR A 240 6.84 -30.24 -8.63
C TYR A 240 5.72 -30.87 -9.48
N ALA A 241 4.80 -31.55 -8.82
CA ALA A 241 3.68 -32.19 -9.50
C ALA A 241 2.62 -31.16 -9.90
N PRO A 242 1.96 -31.30 -11.07
CA PRO A 242 0.77 -30.52 -11.40
C PRO A 242 -0.31 -30.68 -10.33
N THR A 243 -1.09 -29.61 -10.09
CA THR A 243 -2.19 -29.60 -9.12
C THR A 243 -3.34 -28.75 -9.63
N GLU A 244 -4.52 -28.95 -9.04
CA GLU A 244 -5.64 -28.03 -9.22
C GLU A 244 -5.24 -26.62 -8.78
N SER A 245 -5.46 -25.66 -9.68
CA SER A 245 -5.14 -24.25 -9.51
C SER A 245 -5.94 -23.64 -8.36
N ILE A 246 -5.25 -22.96 -7.46
CA ILE A 246 -5.88 -22.06 -6.49
C ILE A 246 -6.39 -20.84 -7.26
N PRO A 247 -7.69 -20.49 -7.16
CA PRO A 247 -8.21 -19.33 -7.86
C PRO A 247 -7.61 -18.03 -7.32
N LEU A 248 -7.63 -16.99 -8.16
CA LEU A 248 -7.29 -15.64 -7.74
C LEU A 248 -8.31 -15.14 -6.70
N PRO A 249 -7.92 -14.23 -5.79
CA PRO A 249 -8.87 -13.65 -4.84
C PRO A 249 -10.02 -12.95 -5.60
N GLN A 250 -11.27 -13.09 -5.16
CA GLN A 250 -12.41 -12.44 -5.82
C GLN A 250 -12.24 -10.92 -5.99
N ALA A 251 -11.62 -10.24 -5.01
CA ALA A 251 -11.33 -8.81 -5.11
C ALA A 251 -10.29 -8.48 -6.21
N TYR A 252 -9.41 -9.42 -6.53
CA TYR A 252 -8.48 -9.30 -7.66
C TYR A 252 -9.22 -9.52 -8.99
N GLY A 253 -10.16 -10.46 -9.01
CA GLY A 253 -11.00 -10.79 -10.17
C GLY A 253 -10.20 -11.41 -11.31
N ASP A 254 -10.60 -11.11 -12.55
CA ASP A 254 -10.06 -11.76 -13.75
C ASP A 254 -8.76 -11.14 -14.33
N LYS A 255 -8.07 -10.33 -13.52
CA LYS A 255 -6.85 -9.61 -13.92
C LYS A 255 -5.68 -10.57 -14.22
N TYR A 256 -4.61 -10.03 -14.81
CA TYR A 256 -3.41 -10.80 -15.20
C TYR A 256 -2.77 -11.53 -14.01
N SER A 257 -2.32 -12.77 -14.24
CA SER A 257 -1.55 -13.60 -13.30
C SER A 257 -0.95 -14.77 -14.07
N ASP A 258 0.30 -15.10 -13.76
CA ASP A 258 1.04 -16.22 -14.34
C ASP A 258 0.61 -17.59 -13.79
N ALA A 259 -0.08 -17.61 -12.65
CA ALA A 259 -0.72 -18.79 -12.08
C ALA A 259 -2.20 -18.98 -12.49
N LYS A 260 -2.79 -18.10 -13.32
CA LYS A 260 -4.20 -18.21 -13.74
C LYS A 260 -4.49 -19.51 -14.51
N GLY A 261 -3.55 -19.96 -15.33
CA GLY A 261 -3.73 -21.12 -16.22
C GLY A 261 -3.40 -22.46 -15.56
N GLN A 262 -2.16 -22.60 -15.07
CA GLN A 262 -1.65 -23.87 -14.55
C GLN A 262 -0.78 -23.60 -13.32
N GLN A 263 -0.88 -24.50 -12.33
CA GLN A 263 -0.10 -24.46 -11.11
C GLN A 263 0.51 -25.83 -10.80
N VAL A 264 1.61 -25.81 -10.06
CA VAL A 264 2.28 -26.99 -9.49
C VAL A 264 2.28 -26.93 -7.97
N LEU A 265 2.29 -28.09 -7.33
CA LEU A 265 2.26 -28.24 -5.88
C LEU A 265 3.66 -28.04 -5.29
N LEU A 266 3.82 -26.98 -4.48
CA LEU A 266 5.04 -26.76 -3.71
C LEU A 266 5.00 -27.55 -2.39
N CYS A 267 3.89 -27.47 -1.65
CA CYS A 267 3.73 -28.15 -0.37
C CYS A 267 2.25 -28.35 -0.02
N GLU A 268 1.93 -29.40 0.74
CA GLU A 268 0.58 -29.71 1.20
C GLU A 268 0.60 -30.20 2.66
N ASN A 269 -0.35 -29.73 3.45
CA ASN A 269 -0.68 -30.25 4.77
C ASN A 269 -2.10 -30.84 4.77
N LYS A 270 -2.16 -32.17 4.67
CA LYS A 270 -3.43 -32.94 4.66
C LYS A 270 -4.20 -32.89 5.98
N HIS A 271 -3.59 -32.35 7.02
CA HIS A 271 -4.18 -32.22 8.36
C HIS A 271 -4.52 -30.77 8.71
N ALA A 272 -4.49 -29.86 7.73
CA ALA A 272 -4.89 -28.48 7.94
C ALA A 272 -6.37 -28.40 8.37
N SER A 273 -6.62 -27.52 9.35
CA SER A 273 -7.97 -27.23 9.82
C SER A 273 -8.75 -26.45 8.76
N GLU A 274 -10.06 -26.71 8.68
CA GLU A 274 -10.97 -25.92 7.85
C GLU A 274 -10.98 -24.46 8.32
N LEU A 275 -11.20 -23.54 7.39
CA LEU A 275 -11.40 -22.14 7.73
C LEU A 275 -12.65 -22.01 8.60
N ASP A 276 -12.49 -21.43 9.79
CA ASP A 276 -13.62 -21.05 10.63
C ASP A 276 -14.27 -19.78 10.07
N LYS A 277 -15.18 -19.97 9.11
CA LYS A 277 -15.98 -18.89 8.51
C LYS A 277 -17.03 -18.31 9.46
N THR A 278 -17.15 -18.85 10.68
CA THR A 278 -18.09 -18.36 11.71
C THR A 278 -17.42 -17.43 12.73
N ALA A 279 -16.08 -17.41 12.76
CA ALA A 279 -15.33 -16.41 13.51
C ALA A 279 -15.67 -14.99 13.00
N GLU A 280 -15.81 -14.02 13.91
CA GLU A 280 -15.94 -12.61 13.53
C GLU A 280 -14.76 -12.23 12.64
N SER A 281 -15.01 -11.91 11.36
CA SER A 281 -13.94 -11.56 10.42
C SER A 281 -13.18 -10.33 10.92
N LYS A 282 -11.87 -10.31 10.70
CA LYS A 282 -11.10 -9.09 10.96
C LYS A 282 -11.49 -8.07 9.90
N ARG A 283 -11.68 -6.82 10.32
CA ARG A 283 -12.06 -5.72 9.41
C ARG A 283 -11.24 -4.50 9.69
N PHE A 284 -10.76 -3.85 8.64
CA PHE A 284 -9.93 -2.66 8.72
C PHE A 284 -10.45 -1.57 7.78
N ILE A 285 -10.00 -0.35 8.02
CA ILE A 285 -10.35 0.80 7.19
C ILE A 285 -9.07 1.33 6.55
N ARG A 286 -9.13 1.62 5.26
CA ARG A 286 -8.03 2.21 4.50
C ARG A 286 -8.53 3.26 3.53
N ASP A 287 -7.62 4.07 2.99
CA ASP A 287 -7.95 4.99 1.90
C ASP A 287 -8.40 4.22 0.64
N ILE A 288 -9.42 4.76 -0.04
CA ILE A 288 -9.93 4.26 -1.32
C ILE A 288 -8.88 4.50 -2.42
N CYS A 289 -8.80 3.58 -3.38
CA CYS A 289 -8.20 3.86 -4.69
C CYS A 289 -9.05 3.27 -5.83
N PHE A 290 -8.64 3.53 -7.06
CA PHE A 290 -9.33 3.12 -8.29
C PHE A 290 -9.69 1.61 -8.40
N LEU A 291 -9.04 0.72 -7.64
CA LEU A 291 -9.39 -0.70 -7.61
C LEU A 291 -10.64 -1.03 -6.78
N ASP A 292 -11.05 -0.11 -5.90
CA ASP A 292 -12.20 -0.30 -5.04
C ASP A 292 -13.51 0.05 -5.76
N GLU A 293 -13.45 0.76 -6.91
CA GLU A 293 -14.60 1.31 -7.62
C GLU A 293 -15.67 0.25 -7.90
N GLU A 294 -15.30 -0.87 -8.53
CA GLU A 294 -16.26 -1.94 -8.84
C GLU A 294 -16.90 -2.55 -7.58
N ALA A 295 -16.13 -2.69 -6.50
CA ALA A 295 -16.66 -3.23 -5.25
C ALA A 295 -17.56 -2.21 -4.54
N MET A 296 -17.20 -0.92 -4.60
CA MET A 296 -18.03 0.17 -4.06
C MET A 296 -19.33 0.33 -4.83
N ASP A 297 -19.32 0.20 -6.15
CA ASP A 297 -20.53 0.20 -6.97
C ASP A 297 -21.47 -0.94 -6.54
N LYS A 298 -20.95 -2.16 -6.39
CA LYS A 298 -21.73 -3.31 -5.88
C LYS A 298 -22.27 -3.09 -4.47
N VAL A 299 -21.50 -2.43 -3.59
CA VAL A 299 -21.95 -2.07 -2.24
C VAL A 299 -23.06 -1.02 -2.31
N SER A 300 -22.91 0.00 -3.17
CA SER A 300 -23.88 1.06 -3.40
C SER A 300 -25.21 0.46 -3.88
N GLU A 301 -25.17 -0.34 -4.94
CA GLU A 301 -26.32 -1.04 -5.51
C GLU A 301 -27.09 -1.85 -4.45
N GLN A 302 -26.39 -2.55 -3.56
CA GLN A 302 -27.02 -3.34 -2.51
C GLN A 302 -27.52 -2.53 -1.31
N CYS A 303 -27.01 -1.31 -1.12
CA CYS A 303 -27.34 -0.47 0.03
C CYS A 303 -28.48 0.51 -0.22
N PHE A 304 -28.68 0.90 -1.48
CA PHE A 304 -29.70 1.87 -1.89
C PHE A 304 -30.87 1.19 -2.59
N PRO A 305 -32.10 1.68 -2.39
CA PRO A 305 -33.26 1.12 -3.05
C PRO A 305 -33.25 1.38 -4.57
N GLU A 306 -34.00 0.56 -5.31
CA GLU A 306 -34.04 0.54 -6.77
C GLU A 306 -34.48 1.91 -7.32
N GLY A 307 -33.61 2.56 -8.10
CA GLY A 307 -33.78 3.94 -8.58
C GLY A 307 -32.85 4.97 -7.95
N ASP A 308 -32.29 4.68 -6.77
CA ASP A 308 -31.31 5.52 -6.06
C ASP A 308 -29.89 4.91 -6.12
N GLN A 309 -29.71 3.85 -6.91
CA GLN A 309 -28.47 3.10 -7.08
C GLN A 309 -27.53 3.82 -8.05
N ALA A 310 -26.89 4.89 -7.59
CA ALA A 310 -25.81 5.53 -8.32
C ALA A 310 -24.74 6.01 -7.35
N LEU A 311 -23.54 5.42 -7.44
CA LEU A 311 -22.39 5.92 -6.68
C LEU A 311 -22.06 7.35 -7.13
N MET A 312 -22.22 8.31 -6.22
CA MET A 312 -21.89 9.70 -6.49
C MET A 312 -20.39 9.94 -6.30
N MET A 313 -19.60 9.69 -7.34
CA MET A 313 -18.16 9.97 -7.33
C MET A 313 -17.88 11.44 -7.70
N PRO A 314 -17.25 12.23 -6.81
CA PRO A 314 -16.77 13.57 -7.18
C PRO A 314 -15.58 13.50 -8.14
N ASP A 315 -15.24 14.64 -8.78
CA ASP A 315 -14.12 14.74 -9.73
C ASP A 315 -12.75 14.37 -9.13
N ARG A 316 -12.59 14.55 -7.81
CA ARG A 316 -11.37 14.21 -7.05
C ARG A 316 -11.74 13.48 -5.76
N PRO A 317 -12.17 12.22 -5.86
CA PRO A 317 -12.65 11.48 -4.70
C PRO A 317 -11.49 11.22 -3.76
N SER A 318 -11.62 11.71 -2.54
CA SER A 318 -10.97 11.12 -1.37
C SER A 318 -11.98 10.21 -0.70
N GLY A 319 -11.53 9.22 0.05
CA GLY A 319 -12.47 8.34 0.70
C GLY A 319 -11.84 7.20 1.47
N LEU A 320 -12.67 6.50 2.21
CA LEU A 320 -12.31 5.38 3.06
C LEU A 320 -13.10 4.14 2.66
N ALA A 321 -12.43 2.99 2.57
CA ALA A 321 -13.03 1.69 2.35
C ALA A 321 -13.01 0.91 3.67
N LEU A 322 -14.16 0.35 4.05
CA LEU A 322 -14.26 -0.69 5.07
C LEU A 322 -14.04 -2.04 4.39
N VAL A 323 -12.92 -2.67 4.70
CA VAL A 323 -12.51 -3.94 4.13
C VAL A 323 -12.72 -5.03 5.17
N ASP A 324 -13.60 -5.97 4.84
CA ASP A 324 -13.64 -7.27 5.48
C ASP A 324 -12.48 -8.08 4.94
N GLU A 325 -11.73 -8.75 5.82
CA GLU A 325 -10.64 -9.62 5.40
C GLU A 325 -11.19 -10.51 4.28
N TYR A 326 -12.18 -11.37 4.54
CA TYR A 326 -12.61 -12.47 3.65
C TYR A 326 -13.47 -12.07 2.47
N LYS A 327 -14.04 -10.87 2.50
CA LYS A 327 -15.10 -10.48 1.56
C LYS A 327 -14.77 -9.20 0.79
N GLY A 328 -13.59 -8.63 1.01
CA GLY A 328 -13.16 -7.40 0.36
C GLY A 328 -13.90 -6.18 0.86
N VAL A 329 -14.19 -5.23 -0.03
CA VAL A 329 -14.86 -3.97 0.35
C VAL A 329 -16.32 -4.26 0.69
N VAL A 330 -16.71 -3.98 1.94
CA VAL A 330 -18.07 -4.18 2.45
C VAL A 330 -18.75 -2.86 2.87
N GLY A 331 -18.01 -1.75 2.73
CA GLY A 331 -18.50 -0.40 2.98
C GLY A 331 -17.52 0.65 2.49
N TYR A 332 -18.00 1.88 2.30
CA TYR A 332 -17.18 2.99 1.85
C TYR A 332 -17.72 4.34 2.34
N CYS A 333 -16.87 5.36 2.34
CA CYS A 333 -17.23 6.76 2.50
C CYS A 333 -16.45 7.60 1.49
N LEU A 334 -17.16 8.35 0.63
CA LEU A 334 -16.59 9.26 -0.35
C LEU A 334 -16.73 10.71 0.09
N TYR A 335 -15.65 11.47 -0.01
CA TYR A 335 -15.61 12.88 0.33
C TYR A 335 -14.63 13.68 -0.54
N ASP A 336 -14.87 14.98 -0.67
CA ASP A 336 -13.94 15.92 -1.28
C ASP A 336 -13.35 16.78 -0.16
N LYS A 337 -12.05 16.63 0.05
CA LYS A 337 -11.30 17.34 1.10
C LYS A 337 -11.17 18.84 0.84
N ASP A 338 -11.21 19.26 -0.42
CA ASP A 338 -11.03 20.65 -0.85
C ASP A 338 -12.37 21.39 -0.77
N LYS A 339 -13.45 20.74 -1.21
CA LYS A 339 -14.83 21.24 -1.08
C LYS A 339 -15.41 21.04 0.32
N LYS A 340 -14.74 20.26 1.18
CA LYS A 340 -15.21 19.89 2.52
C LYS A 340 -16.61 19.26 2.48
N HIS A 341 -16.80 18.31 1.58
CA HIS A 341 -18.11 17.69 1.32
C HIS A 341 -18.03 16.17 1.45
N ILE A 342 -18.96 15.54 2.16
CA ILE A 342 -19.16 14.09 2.15
C ILE A 342 -20.28 13.79 1.16
N TYR A 343 -19.95 13.04 0.09
CA TYR A 343 -20.87 12.74 -1.01
C TYR A 343 -21.70 11.50 -0.73
N ASP A 344 -21.06 10.45 -0.22
CA ASP A 344 -21.73 9.17 -0.07
C ASP A 344 -21.08 8.34 1.04
N MET A 345 -21.88 7.51 1.71
CA MET A 345 -21.42 6.52 2.66
C MET A 345 -22.38 5.35 2.73
N ALA A 346 -21.87 4.16 2.43
CA ALA A 346 -22.64 2.92 2.47
C ALA A 346 -21.89 1.82 3.21
N VAL A 347 -22.64 0.94 3.86
CA VAL A 347 -22.15 -0.31 4.44
C VAL A 347 -23.21 -1.37 4.17
N LEU A 348 -22.77 -2.52 3.65
CA LEU A 348 -23.64 -3.64 3.31
C LEU A 348 -24.57 -4.02 4.48
N PRO A 349 -25.88 -4.23 4.25
CA PRO A 349 -26.89 -4.37 5.31
C PRO A 349 -26.55 -5.39 6.41
N GLU A 350 -25.97 -6.53 6.02
CA GLU A 350 -25.59 -7.62 6.91
C GLU A 350 -24.44 -7.25 7.86
N TYR A 351 -23.66 -6.21 7.56
CA TYR A 351 -22.57 -5.71 8.42
C TYR A 351 -23.02 -4.59 9.36
N ARG A 352 -24.14 -3.92 9.08
CA ARG A 352 -24.59 -2.74 9.85
C ARG A 352 -24.79 -3.00 11.35
N LYS A 353 -25.14 -4.24 11.72
CA LYS A 353 -25.46 -4.64 13.12
C LYS A 353 -24.30 -5.33 13.84
N ASP A 354 -23.22 -5.64 13.15
CA ASP A 354 -22.06 -6.30 13.73
C ASP A 354 -21.23 -5.27 14.52
N LYS A 355 -20.83 -5.62 15.76
CA LYS A 355 -20.02 -4.76 16.62
C LYS A 355 -18.65 -4.45 16.00
N ASN A 356 -18.15 -5.34 15.15
CA ASN A 356 -16.87 -5.23 14.44
C ASN A 356 -17.01 -4.69 13.00
N ALA A 357 -18.23 -4.57 12.47
CA ALA A 357 -18.52 -4.09 11.12
C ALA A 357 -19.48 -2.89 11.09
N SER A 358 -19.65 -2.21 12.23
CA SER A 358 -20.64 -1.15 12.31
C SER A 358 -20.31 -0.02 11.34
N SER A 359 -21.36 0.51 10.70
CA SER A 359 -21.34 1.84 10.08
C SER A 359 -20.78 2.91 11.03
N GLY A 360 -20.84 2.69 12.34
CA GLY A 360 -20.17 3.52 13.35
C GLY A 360 -18.64 3.51 13.28
N LYS A 361 -17.97 2.40 12.95
CA LYS A 361 -16.50 2.34 12.82
C LYS A 361 -16.03 3.14 11.61
N LEU A 362 -16.68 2.93 10.47
CA LEU A 362 -16.42 3.69 9.25
C LEU A 362 -16.71 5.18 9.47
N PHE A 363 -17.86 5.52 10.06
CA PHE A 363 -18.22 6.90 10.36
C PHE A 363 -17.24 7.56 11.35
N ALA A 364 -16.82 6.86 12.41
CA ALA A 364 -15.84 7.39 13.36
C ALA A 364 -14.50 7.69 12.70
N GLU A 365 -14.06 6.82 11.78
CA GLU A 365 -12.84 7.01 11.00
C GLU A 365 -12.95 8.18 10.02
N THR A 366 -14.08 8.31 9.32
CA THR A 366 -14.42 9.49 8.51
C THR A 366 -14.33 10.75 9.35
N MET A 367 -14.91 10.75 10.54
CA MET A 367 -14.91 11.92 11.41
C MET A 367 -13.54 12.26 11.98
N ARG A 368 -12.69 11.25 12.23
CA ARG A 368 -11.28 11.46 12.58
C ARG A 368 -10.56 12.17 11.44
N ARG A 369 -10.77 11.74 10.19
CA ARG A 369 -10.19 12.38 9.02
C ARG A 369 -10.71 13.82 8.81
N VAL A 370 -12.01 14.04 8.96
CA VAL A 370 -12.63 15.38 8.91
C VAL A 370 -12.01 16.30 9.98
N LYS A 371 -11.79 15.78 11.19
CA LYS A 371 -11.11 16.51 12.28
C LYS A 371 -9.65 16.86 11.93
N GLU A 372 -8.89 15.91 11.40
CA GLU A 372 -7.50 16.13 10.95
C GLU A 372 -7.41 17.20 9.85
N LEU A 373 -8.36 17.19 8.91
CA LEU A 373 -8.42 18.16 7.81
C LEU A 373 -8.97 19.53 8.24
N GLY A 374 -9.66 19.59 9.38
CA GLY A 374 -10.28 20.80 9.93
C GLY A 374 -11.36 21.42 9.04
N GLY A 375 -11.90 22.55 9.52
CA GLY A 375 -12.92 23.33 8.82
C GLY A 375 -14.35 22.88 9.10
N GLU A 376 -15.29 23.61 8.50
CA GLU A 376 -16.70 23.23 8.41
C GLU A 376 -16.91 22.36 7.17
N TRP A 377 -17.77 21.35 7.29
CA TRP A 377 -18.05 20.34 6.29
C TRP A 377 -19.53 20.26 5.99
N HIS A 378 -19.86 19.82 4.79
CA HIS A 378 -21.23 19.61 4.32
C HIS A 378 -21.46 18.13 4.01
N ALA A 379 -22.67 17.64 4.24
CA ALA A 379 -23.07 16.28 3.88
C ALA A 379 -24.57 16.15 3.66
N GLU A 380 -24.95 15.14 2.88
CA GLU A 380 -26.32 14.66 2.74
C GLU A 380 -26.47 13.36 3.56
N LEU A 381 -27.19 13.44 4.67
CA LEU A 381 -27.26 12.36 5.66
C LEU A 381 -28.65 11.75 5.74
N ARG A 382 -28.72 10.43 5.59
CA ARG A 382 -29.96 9.67 5.68
C ARG A 382 -30.44 9.52 7.13
N ASP A 383 -31.71 9.86 7.35
CA ASP A 383 -32.38 9.97 8.64
C ASP A 383 -32.24 8.75 9.58
N LYS A 384 -32.34 7.54 9.02
CA LYS A 384 -32.33 6.28 9.78
C LYS A 384 -30.92 5.75 10.04
N THR A 385 -29.88 6.36 9.47
CA THR A 385 -28.50 5.86 9.53
C THR A 385 -27.50 6.95 9.88
N THR A 386 -26.95 7.66 8.89
CA THR A 386 -25.82 8.58 9.05
C THR A 386 -26.17 9.83 9.82
N TYR A 387 -27.40 10.34 9.68
CA TYR A 387 -27.86 11.50 10.44
C TYR A 387 -27.90 11.22 11.94
N ARG A 388 -28.37 10.03 12.35
CA ARG A 388 -28.36 9.60 13.76
C ARG A 388 -26.96 9.52 14.36
N TYR A 389 -25.96 9.11 13.57
CA TYR A 389 -24.57 9.10 14.06
C TYR A 389 -24.07 10.53 14.32
N LEU A 390 -24.38 11.48 13.44
CA LEU A 390 -24.05 12.89 13.64
C LEU A 390 -24.70 13.43 14.92
N GLU A 391 -25.99 13.14 15.15
CA GLU A 391 -26.70 13.55 16.37
C GLU A 391 -26.05 12.98 17.64
N VAL A 392 -25.64 11.71 17.62
CA VAL A 392 -24.96 11.06 18.75
C VAL A 392 -23.60 11.71 19.01
N MET A 393 -22.85 12.06 17.97
CA MET A 393 -21.56 12.75 18.12
C MET A 393 -21.72 14.17 18.65
N ALA A 394 -22.74 14.89 18.20
CA ALA A 394 -23.06 16.22 18.70
C ALA A 394 -23.42 16.19 20.19
N LYS A 395 -24.26 15.21 20.61
CA LYS A 395 -24.57 14.98 22.03
C LYS A 395 -23.35 14.66 22.89
N ARG A 396 -22.30 14.08 22.28
CA ARG A 396 -21.02 13.80 22.94
C ARG A 396 -20.05 14.98 22.89
N GLY A 397 -20.44 16.12 22.31
CA GLY A 397 -19.58 17.30 22.17
C GLY A 397 -18.42 17.12 21.20
N LEU A 398 -18.51 16.14 20.28
CA LEU A 398 -17.45 15.87 19.30
C LEU A 398 -17.59 16.72 18.04
N VAL A 399 -18.80 17.19 17.75
CA VAL A 399 -19.14 18.03 16.59
C VAL A 399 -20.20 19.05 16.98
N THR A 400 -20.22 20.18 16.28
CA THR A 400 -21.38 21.07 16.18
C THR A 400 -21.97 20.94 14.79
N TYR A 401 -23.29 21.02 14.63
CA TYR A 401 -23.92 20.91 13.31
C TYR A 401 -25.19 21.76 13.21
N GLU A 402 -25.56 22.07 11.97
CA GLU A 402 -26.78 22.73 11.55
C GLU A 402 -27.46 21.91 10.45
N THR A 403 -28.78 21.74 10.55
CA THR A 403 -29.58 21.03 9.55
C THR A 403 -30.34 22.05 8.70
N HIS A 404 -30.10 22.04 7.40
CA HIS A 404 -30.65 23.02 6.44
C HIS A 404 -32.02 22.63 5.90
N GLY A 405 -32.45 21.39 6.13
CA GLY A 405 -33.74 20.88 5.69
C GLY A 405 -33.64 19.44 5.19
N VAL A 406 -34.75 18.96 4.63
CA VAL A 406 -34.78 17.72 3.86
C VAL A 406 -34.39 18.07 2.44
N ASP A 407 -33.33 17.46 1.93
CA ASP A 407 -32.88 17.65 0.56
C ASP A 407 -33.79 16.89 -0.41
N HIS A 408 -33.91 15.57 -0.21
CA HIS A 408 -34.81 14.70 -0.95
C HIS A 408 -35.33 13.54 -0.09
N GLU A 409 -36.31 12.80 -0.62
CA GLU A 409 -36.86 11.58 -0.05
C GLU A 409 -36.50 10.41 -0.96
N MET A 410 -35.90 9.36 -0.39
CA MET A 410 -35.52 8.13 -1.09
C MET A 410 -36.79 7.37 -1.52
N SER A 411 -36.65 6.48 -2.51
CA SER A 411 -37.75 5.62 -2.98
C SER A 411 -38.39 4.73 -1.89
N ASP A 412 -37.67 4.44 -0.79
CA ASP A 412 -38.19 3.72 0.37
C ASP A 412 -38.81 4.61 1.47
N GLY A 413 -39.00 5.90 1.18
CA GLY A 413 -39.59 6.90 2.07
C GLY A 413 -38.64 7.42 3.18
N SER A 414 -37.36 7.07 3.13
CA SER A 414 -36.36 7.63 4.05
C SER A 414 -35.99 9.05 3.63
N LYS A 415 -35.83 9.95 4.60
CA LYS A 415 -35.45 11.34 4.33
C LYS A 415 -33.93 11.51 4.32
N VAL A 416 -33.42 12.31 3.39
CA VAL A 416 -32.03 12.74 3.35
C VAL A 416 -31.96 14.20 3.77
N TYR A 417 -31.15 14.48 4.78
CA TYR A 417 -31.00 15.82 5.36
C TYR A 417 -29.70 16.46 4.89
N ALA A 418 -29.79 17.68 4.37
CA ALA A 418 -28.61 18.51 4.12
C ALA A 418 -28.12 19.10 5.45
N VAL A 419 -26.84 18.88 5.78
CA VAL A 419 -26.25 19.33 7.04
C VAL A 419 -24.91 20.04 6.81
N SER A 420 -24.66 21.07 7.61
CA SER A 420 -23.30 21.59 7.86
C SER A 420 -22.84 21.10 9.22
N PHE A 421 -21.58 20.69 9.35
CA PHE A 421 -21.03 20.29 10.64
C PHE A 421 -19.55 20.64 10.76
N LYS A 422 -19.10 20.83 12.00
CA LYS A 422 -17.74 21.20 12.33
C LYS A 422 -17.24 20.34 13.51
N PRO A 423 -16.08 19.67 13.38
CA PRO A 423 -15.45 19.00 14.50
C PRO A 423 -15.10 19.98 15.61
N VAL A 424 -15.36 19.60 16.86
CA VAL A 424 -14.89 20.36 18.01
C VAL A 424 -13.38 20.11 18.15
N SER A 425 -12.58 21.16 17.97
CA SER A 425 -11.13 21.10 18.17
C SER A 425 -10.84 20.99 19.66
N ASP A 426 -10.01 20.03 20.07
CA ASP A 426 -9.54 19.97 21.46
C ASP A 426 -8.68 21.20 21.75
N GLU A 427 -9.15 22.12 22.60
CA GLU A 427 -8.36 23.29 23.05
C GLU A 427 -7.03 22.90 23.72
N ARG A 428 -6.86 21.63 24.11
CA ARG A 428 -5.61 21.09 24.66
C ARG A 428 -4.50 20.92 23.63
N THR A 429 -4.81 20.75 22.34
CA THR A 429 -3.79 20.56 21.30
C THR A 429 -3.19 21.90 20.85
N ALA A 430 -4.01 22.97 20.82
CA ALA A 430 -3.55 24.32 20.47
C ALA A 430 -2.54 24.92 21.48
N LYS A 431 -2.63 24.56 22.78
CA LYS A 431 -1.65 24.98 23.80
C LYS A 431 -0.31 24.25 23.75
N ARG A 432 -0.22 23.12 23.05
CA ARG A 432 1.05 22.37 22.92
C ARG A 432 1.91 22.92 21.79
N GLU A 433 1.30 23.47 20.74
CA GLU A 433 2.00 24.15 19.65
C GLU A 433 2.41 25.59 19.99
N SER A 434 1.69 26.26 20.90
CA SER A 434 2.05 27.62 21.34
C SER A 434 3.15 27.68 22.42
N ASN A 435 3.56 26.54 22.99
CA ASN A 435 4.57 26.47 24.06
C ASN A 435 5.92 25.89 23.62
N VAL A 436 6.14 25.66 22.33
CA VAL A 436 7.47 25.34 21.79
C VAL A 436 8.03 26.58 21.10
N ALA A 437 8.36 27.59 21.91
CA ALA A 437 9.33 28.63 21.53
C ALA A 437 10.74 28.17 21.95
N PRO A 438 11.79 28.47 21.16
CA PRO A 438 13.08 27.81 21.27
C PRO A 438 13.90 28.36 22.44
N SER A 439 14.14 27.55 23.47
CA SER A 439 15.15 27.87 24.49
C SER A 439 16.51 27.28 24.11
N LEU A 440 17.28 27.97 23.27
CA LEU A 440 18.73 27.77 23.17
C LEU A 440 19.41 29.11 22.87
N HIS A 441 19.73 29.85 23.92
CA HIS A 441 20.94 30.67 23.96
C HIS A 441 21.66 30.36 25.26
N GLY A 442 22.86 29.80 25.09
CA GLY A 442 23.77 29.51 26.19
C GLY A 442 24.23 30.79 26.85
N SER A 443 24.44 30.70 28.16
CA SER A 443 25.34 31.59 28.87
C SER A 443 26.32 30.72 29.64
N THR A 444 27.57 30.90 29.24
CA THR A 444 28.83 30.54 29.87
C THR A 444 28.85 30.67 31.40
N ARG A 445 29.61 29.80 32.08
CA ARG A 445 30.79 30.24 32.84
C ARG A 445 31.68 29.05 33.25
N GLU A 446 32.94 29.44 33.41
CA GLU A 446 34.09 28.77 34.02
C GLU A 446 33.79 27.84 35.20
#